data_AF-A0A7C2IQ47-F1
#
_entry.id   AF-A0A7C2IQ47-F1
#
_cell.length_a   1.000
_cell.length_b   1.000
_cell.length_c   1.000
_cell.angle_alpha   90.00
_cell.angle_beta   90.00
_cell.angle_gamma   90.00
#
_symmetry.space_group_name_H-M   'P 1'
#
loop_
_entity.id
_entity.type
_entity.pdbx_description
1 polymer ?
#
loop_
_entity_poly.entity_id
_entity_poly.type
_entity_poly.pdbx_seq_one_letter_code
_entity_poly.pdbx_strand_id
1 'polypeptide(L)' 'MRIKRVFFLLLLVVPLTWPVQAWGQPGVTADAATLMDADSGVFYYRKNAVERRALASLTKVMTCILALELADPGE' A
#
# COMPACT_ATOMS: atom_id res chain seq x y z
N MET A 1 31.75 10.99 38.86
CA MET A 1 31.87 9.80 37.96
C MET A 1 30.56 9.04 37.79
N ARG A 2 29.75 8.83 38.85
CA ARG A 2 28.42 8.18 38.77
C ARG A 2 27.45 8.86 37.79
N ILE A 3 27.30 10.19 37.87
CA ILE A 3 26.35 10.94 37.02
C ILE A 3 26.76 10.94 35.53
N LYS A 4 28.05 11.06 35.23
CA LYS A 4 28.56 10.98 33.85
C LYS A 4 28.35 9.60 33.24
N ARG A 5 28.46 8.52 34.04
CA ARG A 5 28.17 7.14 33.59
C ARG A 5 26.69 6.92 33.35
N VAL A 6 25.81 7.42 34.21
CA VAL A 6 24.35 7.36 34.01
C VAL A 6 23.95 8.15 32.76
N PHE A 7 24.52 9.34 32.57
CA PHE A 7 24.30 10.14 31.36
C PHE A 7 24.79 9.43 30.10
N PHE A 8 25.97 8.82 30.15
CA PHE A 8 26.52 8.06 29.03
C PHE A 8 25.71 6.80 28.72
N LEU A 9 25.21 6.09 29.75
CA LEU A 9 24.31 4.96 29.60
C LEU A 9 22.96 5.37 29.02
N LEU A 10 22.39 6.51 29.45
CA LEU A 10 21.16 7.05 28.87
C LEU A 10 21.34 7.41 27.40
N LEU A 11 22.45 8.07 27.04
CA LEU A 11 22.75 8.46 25.66
C LEU A 11 22.91 7.23 24.75
N LEU A 12 23.40 6.11 25.28
CA LEU A 12 23.56 4.86 24.54
C LEU A 12 22.23 4.11 24.39
N VAL A 13 21.34 4.15 25.39
CA VAL A 13 20.05 3.42 25.39
C VAL A 13 18.95 4.13 24.60
N VAL A 14 18.91 5.46 24.63
CA VAL A 14 17.89 6.26 23.95
C VAL A 14 17.76 5.96 22.44
N PRO A 15 18.82 5.86 21.63
CA PRO A 15 18.69 5.54 20.20
C PRO A 15 18.19 4.12 19.92
N LEU A 16 18.28 3.16 20.85
CA LEU A 16 17.69 1.83 20.68
C LEU A 16 16.16 1.82 20.80
N THR A 17 15.57 2.88 21.36
CA THR A 17 14.11 3.01 21.48
C THR A 17 13.50 3.80 20.33
N TRP A 18 14.32 4.41 19.46
CA TRP A 18 13.82 5.13 18.31
C TRP A 18 13.33 4.14 17.26
N PRO A 19 12.06 4.22 16.82
CA PRO A 19 11.57 3.34 15.77
C PRO A 19 12.37 3.62 14.50
N VAL A 20 12.98 2.58 13.93
CA VAL A 20 13.57 2.67 12.60
C VAL A 20 12.42 2.92 11.62
N GLN A 21 12.39 4.12 11.05
CA GLN A 21 11.41 4.45 10.03
C GLN A 21 11.77 3.65 8.77
N ALA A 22 10.92 2.70 8.38
CA ALA A 22 11.05 2.04 7.09
C ALA A 22 10.71 3.05 5.98
N TRP A 23 11.71 3.48 5.22
CA TRP A 23 11.51 4.26 4.00
C TRP A 23 10.95 3.31 2.94
N GLY A 24 9.62 3.20 2.81
CA GLY A 24 9.08 2.09 2.02
C GLY A 24 7.71 2.25 1.37
N GLN A 25 6.97 3.33 1.62
CA GLN A 25 5.68 3.52 0.95
C GLN A 25 5.80 4.56 -0.17
N PRO A 26 5.32 4.25 -1.39
CA PRO A 26 5.33 5.20 -2.48
C PRO A 26 4.45 6.41 -2.14
N GLY A 27 4.99 7.60 -2.36
CA GLY A 27 4.26 8.86 -2.25
C GLY A 27 3.33 9.03 -3.45
N VAL A 28 2.11 8.49 -3.38
CA VAL A 28 1.11 8.65 -4.43
C VAL A 28 0.17 9.82 -4.14
N THR A 29 -0.06 10.65 -5.16
CA THR A 29 -0.99 11.79 -5.10
C THR A 29 -2.46 11.36 -5.20
N ALA A 30 -2.73 10.17 -5.75
CA ALA A 30 -4.07 9.63 -5.88
C ALA A 30 -4.75 9.43 -4.53
N ASP A 31 -6.05 9.69 -4.45
CA ASP A 31 -6.83 9.52 -3.21
C ASP A 31 -6.95 8.05 -2.78
N ALA A 32 -6.93 7.12 -3.74
CA ALA A 32 -6.90 5.69 -3.52
C ALA A 32 -5.96 5.02 -4.54
N ALA A 33 -5.21 4.00 -4.09
CA ALA A 33 -4.28 3.26 -4.92
C ALA A 33 -4.05 1.85 -4.35
N THR A 34 -3.78 0.90 -5.22
CA THR A 34 -3.38 -0.46 -4.84
C THR A 34 -2.32 -0.98 -5.80
N LEU A 35 -1.37 -1.76 -5.30
CA LEU A 35 -0.41 -2.52 -6.10
C LEU A 35 -0.52 -3.98 -5.69
N MET A 36 -0.84 -4.83 -6.66
CA MET A 36 -1.07 -6.25 -6.47
C MET A 36 -0.24 -7.04 -7.48
N ASP A 37 0.37 -8.12 -7.00
CA ASP A 37 0.91 -9.17 -7.86
C ASP A 37 -0.25 -9.95 -8.50
N ALA A 38 -0.31 -9.98 -9.84
CA ALA A 38 -1.47 -10.51 -10.56
C ALA A 38 -1.63 -12.03 -10.40
N ASP A 39 -0.53 -12.77 -10.31
CA ASP A 39 -0.54 -14.24 -10.26
C ASP A 39 -0.83 -14.76 -8.84
N SER A 40 -0.19 -14.17 -7.82
CA SER A 40 -0.36 -14.60 -6.42
C SER A 40 -1.51 -13.90 -5.68
N GLY A 41 -2.00 -12.77 -6.19
CA GLY A 41 -2.99 -11.93 -5.53
C GLY A 41 -2.46 -11.16 -4.31
N VAL A 42 -1.15 -11.17 -4.08
CA VAL A 42 -0.53 -10.47 -2.95
C VAL A 42 -0.55 -8.96 -3.18
N PHE A 43 -1.10 -8.21 -2.24
CA PHE A 43 -1.04 -6.75 -2.23
C PHE A 43 0.26 -6.24 -1.61
N TYR A 44 1.09 -5.55 -2.39
CA TYR A 44 2.30 -4.88 -1.90
C TYR A 44 2.05 -3.47 -1.37
N TYR A 45 0.99 -2.80 -1.85
CA TYR A 45 0.63 -1.46 -1.40
C TYR A 45 -0.87 -1.24 -1.47
N ARG A 46 -1.42 -0.54 -0.48
CA ARG A 46 -2.85 -0.16 -0.41
C ARG A 46 -3.00 1.20 0.25
N LYS A 47 -3.71 2.12 -0.41
CA LYS A 47 -4.17 3.42 0.10
C LYS A 47 -5.67 3.51 -0.18
N ASN A 48 -6.50 3.55 0.86
CA ASN A 48 -7.97 3.62 0.74
C ASN A 48 -8.59 2.58 -0.24
N ALA A 49 -7.98 1.40 -0.36
CA ALA A 49 -8.27 0.45 -1.45
C ALA A 49 -9.68 -0.20 -1.41
N VAL A 50 -10.38 -0.11 -0.28
CA VAL A 50 -11.73 -0.67 -0.08
C VAL A 50 -12.82 0.39 0.04
N GLU A 51 -12.46 1.67 -0.06
CA GLU A 51 -13.40 2.78 -0.01
C GLU A 51 -14.18 2.87 -1.33
N ARG A 52 -15.52 2.95 -1.26
CA ARG A 52 -16.34 3.13 -2.46
C ARG A 52 -16.13 4.52 -3.06
N ARG A 53 -15.83 4.57 -4.35
CA ARG A 53 -15.55 5.80 -5.11
C ARG A 53 -16.22 5.77 -6.48
N ALA A 54 -16.44 6.94 -7.07
CA ALA A 54 -16.90 7.03 -8.45
C ALA A 54 -15.80 6.52 -9.39
N LEU A 55 -16.13 5.57 -10.26
CA LEU A 55 -15.16 4.80 -11.06
C LEU A 55 -14.99 5.34 -12.49
N ALA A 56 -15.83 6.29 -12.92
CA ALA A 56 -15.85 6.87 -14.27
C ALA A 56 -15.67 5.81 -15.39
N SER A 57 -14.65 5.95 -16.23
CA SER A 57 -14.39 5.01 -17.31
C SER A 57 -13.90 3.62 -16.87
N LEU A 58 -13.50 3.41 -15.60
CA LEU A 58 -13.13 2.07 -15.10
C LEU A 58 -14.32 1.10 -15.13
N THR A 59 -15.56 1.59 -15.15
CA THR A 59 -16.76 0.77 -15.39
C THR A 59 -16.63 -0.08 -16.66
N LYS A 60 -15.90 0.41 -17.67
CA LYS A 60 -15.68 -0.31 -18.93
C LYS A 60 -14.90 -1.61 -18.75
N VAL A 61 -14.14 -1.78 -17.66
CA VAL A 61 -13.47 -3.06 -17.37
C VAL A 61 -14.50 -4.15 -17.13
N MET A 62 -15.47 -3.93 -16.24
CA MET A 62 -16.55 -4.88 -16.00
C MET A 62 -17.40 -5.08 -17.27
N THR A 63 -17.70 -4.01 -18.01
CA THR A 63 -18.42 -4.11 -19.29
C THR A 63 -17.69 -5.01 -20.28
N CYS A 64 -16.36 -4.87 -20.40
CA CYS A 64 -15.56 -5.71 -21.30
C CYS A 64 -15.56 -7.17 -20.85
N ILE A 65 -15.40 -7.43 -19.54
CA ILE A 65 -15.48 -8.79 -18.99
C ILE A 65 -16.83 -9.43 -19.36
N LEU A 66 -17.93 -8.75 -19.09
CA LEU A 66 -19.27 -9.24 -19.44
C LEU A 66 -19.43 -9.44 -20.95
N ALA A 67 -18.91 -8.52 -21.77
CA ALA A 67 -18.98 -8.66 -23.22
C ALA A 67 -18.22 -9.90 -23.70
N LEU A 68 -17.03 -10.18 -23.16
CA LEU A 68 -16.24 -11.36 -23.52
C LEU A 68 -16.86 -12.67 -23.02
N GLU A 69 -17.49 -12.65 -21.84
CA GLU A 69 -18.14 -13.83 -21.26
C GLU A 69 -19.47 -14.17 -21.95
N LEU A 70 -20.20 -13.17 -22.44
CA LEU A 70 -21.54 -13.33 -22.99
C LEU A 70 -21.60 -13.29 -24.53
N ALA A 71 -20.55 -12.80 -25.19
CA ALA A 71 -20.52 -12.79 -26.66
C ALA A 71 -20.41 -14.21 -27.20
N ASP A 72 -21.21 -14.51 -28.23
CA ASP A 72 -21.03 -15.67 -29.09
C ASP A 72 -20.40 -15.18 -30.41
N PRO A 73 -19.12 -15.45 -30.69
CA PRO A 73 -18.48 -15.05 -31.94
C PRO A 73 -19.04 -15.75 -33.20
N GLY A 74 -19.90 -16.76 -33.02
CA GLY A 74 -20.52 -17.53 -34.09
C GLY A 74 -21.95 -17.10 -34.47
N GLU A 75 -22.58 -16.20 -33.70
CA GLU A 75 -23.80 -15.46 -34.08
C GLU A 75 -23.46 -14.07 -34.65
#